data_AF-K1TJE6-F1
#
_entry.id   AF-K1TJE6-F1
#
_cell.length_a   1.000
_cell.length_b   1.000
_cell.length_c   1.000
_cell.angle_alpha   90.00
_cell.angle_beta   90.00
_cell.angle_gamma   90.00
#
_symmetry.space_group_name_H-M   'P 1'
#
loop_
_entity.id
_entity.type
_entity.pdbx_description
1 polymer ?
#
loop_
_entity_poly.entity_id
_entity_poly.type
_entity_poly.pdbx_seq_one_letter_code
_entity_poly.pdbx_strand_id
1 'polypeptide(L)'
;VLIGMISPDVTTDIIRSLIDKGEKRDGYMPTFFHGDHASTFISGSWLRGLHDFDLERAYKLILKNATVPGKGGRRYLDEYMERGWIAEKDTVNVPTWDEYKGAVTKTQEYAYDDYAVALVAKELGDEANYKLMMERSNNYKTLFDPSTGFWRGKIDDGSWIQDFDPYYPYYQ
;
A
#
# COMPACT_ATOMS: atom_id res chain seq x y z
N VAL A 1 16.36 -1.31 1.26
CA VAL A 1 17.41 -0.55 0.52
C VAL A 1 18.82 -0.93 0.93
N LEU A 2 19.17 -0.93 2.23
CA LEU A 2 20.54 -1.30 2.67
C LEU A 2 20.95 -2.73 2.26
N ILE A 3 20.09 -3.73 2.51
CA ILE A 3 20.40 -5.13 2.20
C ILE A 3 20.68 -5.37 0.71
N GLY A 4 19.97 -4.67 -0.19
CA GLY A 4 20.22 -4.75 -1.63
C GLY A 4 21.60 -4.25 -2.06
N MET A 5 22.23 -3.38 -1.26
CA MET A 5 23.57 -2.85 -1.53
C MET A 5 24.68 -3.71 -0.94
N ILE A 6 24.45 -4.28 0.26
CA ILE A 6 25.49 -5.03 0.99
C ILE A 6 25.38 -6.55 0.82
N SER A 7 24.23 -7.04 0.38
CA SER A 7 23.91 -8.46 0.22
C SER A 7 22.87 -8.66 -0.89
N PRO A 8 23.24 -8.37 -2.15
CA PRO A 8 22.31 -8.45 -3.29
C PRO A 8 21.73 -9.85 -3.49
N ASP A 9 22.53 -10.91 -3.32
CA ASP A 9 22.06 -12.30 -3.47
C ASP A 9 21.00 -12.67 -2.41
N VAL A 10 21.22 -12.25 -1.17
CA VAL A 10 20.24 -12.43 -0.08
C VAL A 10 18.95 -11.66 -0.39
N THR A 11 19.07 -10.48 -1.02
CA THR A 11 17.92 -9.66 -1.40
C THR A 11 17.07 -10.38 -2.44
N THR A 12 17.69 -10.97 -3.47
CA THR A 12 16.95 -11.72 -4.49
C THR A 12 16.38 -13.03 -3.94
N ASP A 13 17.07 -13.71 -3.02
CA ASP A 13 16.54 -14.87 -2.29
C ASP A 13 15.29 -14.56 -1.47
N ILE A 14 15.26 -13.41 -0.79
CA ILE A 14 14.07 -12.94 -0.06
C ILE A 14 12.91 -12.72 -1.05
N ILE A 15 13.16 -12.06 -2.18
CA ILE A 15 12.13 -11.79 -3.19
C ILE A 15 11.58 -13.11 -3.76
N ARG A 16 12.46 -14.06 -4.13
CA ARG A 16 12.06 -15.40 -4.57
C ARG A 16 11.17 -16.11 -3.54
N SER A 17 11.56 -16.04 -2.27
CA SER A 17 10.77 -16.63 -1.17
C SER A 17 9.39 -15.97 -1.00
N LEU A 18 9.30 -14.66 -1.19
CA LEU A 18 8.03 -13.93 -1.13
C LEU A 18 7.10 -14.30 -2.30
N ILE A 19 7.66 -14.40 -3.52
CA ILE A 19 6.92 -14.86 -4.71
C ILE A 19 6.35 -16.26 -4.45
N ASP A 20 7.20 -17.22 -4.07
CA ASP A 20 6.79 -18.60 -3.83
C ASP A 20 5.74 -18.71 -2.72
N LYS A 21 5.87 -17.92 -1.65
CA LYS A 21 4.89 -17.88 -0.56
C LYS A 21 3.54 -17.31 -1.03
N GLY A 22 3.57 -16.25 -1.85
CA GLY A 22 2.35 -15.63 -2.37
C GLY A 22 1.57 -16.57 -3.29
N GLU A 23 2.26 -17.25 -4.21
CA GLU A 23 1.66 -18.23 -5.11
C GLU A 23 1.03 -19.42 -4.37
N LYS A 24 1.64 -19.84 -3.25
CA LYS A 24 1.12 -20.94 -2.41
C LYS A 24 0.00 -20.53 -1.44
N ARG A 25 -0.24 -19.23 -1.24
CA ARG A 25 -1.19 -18.68 -0.25
C ARG A 25 -2.23 -17.79 -0.94
N ASP A 26 -2.99 -18.41 -1.84
CA ASP A 26 -4.11 -17.81 -2.58
C ASP A 26 -3.72 -16.74 -3.62
N GLY A 27 -2.44 -16.62 -3.95
CA GLY A 27 -1.93 -15.71 -4.99
C GLY A 27 -1.88 -14.24 -4.56
N TYR A 28 -1.83 -13.94 -3.26
CA TYR A 28 -1.55 -12.60 -2.76
C TYR A 28 -0.09 -12.50 -2.31
N MET A 29 0.61 -11.43 -2.68
CA MET A 29 1.95 -11.18 -2.16
C MET A 29 1.84 -11.01 -0.63
N PRO A 30 2.70 -11.66 0.19
CA PRO A 30 2.62 -11.54 1.64
C PRO A 30 2.67 -10.08 2.10
N THR A 31 1.64 -9.66 2.83
CA THR A 31 1.54 -8.32 3.44
C THR A 31 1.84 -8.39 4.94
N PHE A 32 2.10 -7.24 5.55
CA PHE A 32 2.23 -7.10 6.99
C PHE A 32 1.72 -5.73 7.44
N PHE A 33 1.07 -5.69 8.60
CA PHE A 33 0.49 -4.48 9.19
C PHE A 33 -0.59 -3.83 8.30
N HIS A 34 -0.32 -2.67 7.71
CA HIS A 34 -1.32 -1.86 7.01
C HIS A 34 -1.18 -1.92 5.48
N GLY A 35 0.03 -1.68 4.97
CA GLY A 35 0.44 -1.68 3.57
C GLY A 35 0.76 -3.05 2.95
N ASP A 36 1.11 -3.03 1.66
CA ASP A 36 1.60 -4.17 0.90
C ASP A 36 3.00 -3.92 0.31
N HIS A 37 3.89 -3.42 1.18
CA HIS A 37 5.22 -2.89 0.86
C HIS A 37 6.21 -3.84 0.18
N ALA A 38 5.86 -5.10 -0.03
CA ALA A 38 6.61 -5.96 -0.93
C ALA A 38 6.71 -5.34 -2.34
N SER A 39 5.70 -4.62 -2.80
CA SER A 39 5.73 -3.82 -4.04
C SER A 39 6.89 -2.84 -4.06
N THR A 40 7.11 -2.09 -2.97
CA THR A 40 8.20 -1.10 -2.84
C THR A 40 9.58 -1.76 -2.80
N PHE A 41 9.67 -2.92 -2.14
CA PHE A 41 10.92 -3.68 -2.06
C PHE A 41 11.30 -4.27 -3.41
N ILE A 42 10.33 -4.84 -4.14
CA ILE A 42 10.51 -5.46 -5.46
C ILE A 42 10.85 -4.38 -6.50
N SER A 43 10.01 -3.36 -6.65
CA SER A 43 10.25 -2.24 -7.58
C SER A 43 11.59 -1.56 -7.30
N GLY A 44 11.88 -1.27 -6.03
CA GLY A 44 13.12 -0.63 -5.62
C GLY A 44 14.37 -1.48 -5.86
N SER A 45 14.26 -2.81 -5.74
CA SER A 45 15.37 -3.73 -6.02
C SER A 45 15.61 -3.87 -7.53
N TRP A 46 14.54 -4.03 -8.30
CA TRP A 46 14.60 -4.12 -9.76
C TRP A 46 15.23 -2.87 -10.37
N LEU A 47 14.71 -1.68 -10.03
CA LEU A 47 15.21 -0.41 -10.56
C LEU A 47 16.65 -0.06 -10.14
N ARG A 48 17.24 -0.83 -9.22
CA ARG A 48 18.65 -0.73 -8.80
C ARG A 48 19.54 -1.80 -9.44
N GLY A 49 19.02 -2.58 -10.39
CA GLY A 49 19.78 -3.56 -11.16
C GLY A 49 19.77 -4.98 -10.59
N LEU A 50 18.98 -5.26 -9.55
CA LEU A 50 18.82 -6.63 -9.04
C LEU A 50 17.76 -7.36 -9.87
N HIS A 51 18.19 -8.09 -10.89
CA HIS A 51 17.30 -8.76 -11.85
C HIS A 51 17.25 -10.29 -11.67
N ASP A 52 17.89 -10.85 -10.65
CA ASP A 52 17.93 -12.30 -10.40
C ASP A 52 16.66 -12.82 -9.69
N PHE A 53 15.49 -12.41 -10.19
CA PHE A 53 14.18 -12.94 -9.82
C PHE A 53 13.17 -12.68 -10.95
N ASP A 54 12.07 -13.44 -10.95
CA ASP A 54 11.04 -13.32 -11.97
C ASP A 54 10.11 -12.12 -11.68
N LEU A 55 10.32 -11.03 -12.42
CA LEU A 55 9.54 -9.80 -12.26
C LEU A 55 8.07 -9.98 -12.65
N GLU A 56 7.75 -10.79 -13.65
CA GLU A 56 6.37 -11.01 -14.07
C GLU A 56 5.57 -11.78 -13.01
N ARG A 57 6.17 -12.81 -12.41
CA ARG A 57 5.57 -13.54 -11.28
C ARG A 57 5.35 -12.62 -10.09
N ALA A 58 6.35 -11.81 -9.74
CA ALA A 58 6.23 -10.79 -8.70
C ALA A 58 5.12 -9.78 -8.99
N TYR A 59 5.06 -9.26 -10.23
CA TYR A 59 4.10 -8.27 -10.68
C TYR A 59 2.66 -8.75 -10.55
N LYS A 60 2.36 -9.97 -10.98
CA LYS A 60 1.02 -10.57 -10.87
C LYS A 60 0.49 -10.54 -9.43
N LEU A 61 1.36 -10.85 -8.45
CA LEU A 61 1.00 -10.89 -7.04
C LEU A 61 0.80 -9.49 -6.45
N ILE A 62 1.71 -8.54 -6.71
CA ILE A 62 1.59 -7.17 -6.17
C ILE A 62 0.47 -6.38 -6.86
N LEU A 63 0.22 -6.61 -8.15
CA LEU A 63 -0.92 -6.02 -8.85
C LEU A 63 -2.23 -6.55 -8.26
N LYS A 64 -2.31 -7.86 -8.01
CA LYS A 64 -3.47 -8.47 -7.37
C LYS A 64 -3.73 -7.90 -5.98
N ASN A 65 -2.70 -7.68 -5.16
CA ASN A 65 -2.85 -7.00 -3.87
C ASN A 65 -3.50 -5.61 -4.01
N ALA A 66 -3.15 -4.87 -5.07
CA ALA A 66 -3.64 -3.51 -5.31
C ALA A 66 -5.01 -3.43 -5.99
N THR A 67 -5.51 -4.51 -6.58
CA THR A 67 -6.69 -4.49 -7.47
C THR A 67 -7.78 -5.50 -7.15
N VAL A 68 -7.49 -6.53 -6.36
CA VAL A 68 -8.45 -7.59 -6.05
C VAL A 68 -8.69 -7.64 -4.54
N PRO A 69 -9.90 -7.31 -4.08
CA PRO A 69 -10.27 -7.46 -2.68
C PRO A 69 -10.19 -8.92 -2.23
N GLY A 70 -9.62 -9.17 -1.04
CA GLY A 70 -9.56 -10.50 -0.48
C GLY A 70 -8.77 -10.58 0.82
N LYS A 71 -8.85 -11.74 1.50
CA LYS A 71 -8.29 -11.94 2.85
C LYS A 71 -6.75 -11.96 2.91
N GLY A 72 -6.05 -11.93 1.77
CA GLY A 72 -4.58 -11.90 1.70
C GLY A 72 -3.97 -10.59 1.20
N GLY A 73 -4.79 -9.69 0.65
CA GLY A 73 -4.35 -8.42 0.07
C GLY A 73 -4.59 -7.23 1.00
N ARG A 74 -4.82 -6.06 0.42
CA ARG A 74 -5.10 -4.82 1.14
C ARG A 74 -6.45 -4.88 1.85
N ARG A 75 -6.49 -4.47 3.12
CA ARG A 75 -7.74 -4.32 3.88
C ARG A 75 -8.46 -3.05 3.40
N TYR A 76 -9.79 -3.08 3.35
CA TYR A 76 -10.62 -1.95 2.89
C TYR A 76 -10.29 -1.48 1.46
N LEU A 77 -9.80 -2.39 0.61
CA LEU A 77 -9.44 -2.07 -0.76
C LEU A 77 -10.64 -1.56 -1.57
N ASP A 78 -11.83 -2.12 -1.35
CA ASP A 78 -13.06 -1.66 -2.02
C ASP A 78 -13.32 -0.17 -1.78
N GLU A 79 -13.26 0.27 -0.52
CA GLU A 79 -13.44 1.69 -0.17
C GLU A 79 -12.38 2.56 -0.83
N TYR A 80 -11.11 2.11 -0.78
CA TYR A 80 -10.00 2.85 -1.36
C TYR A 80 -10.11 2.96 -2.88
N MET A 81 -10.57 1.92 -3.58
CA MET A 81 -10.80 1.94 -5.02
C MET A 81 -12.01 2.80 -5.41
N GLU A 82 -13.07 2.78 -4.61
CA GLU A 82 -14.29 3.55 -4.87
C GLU A 82 -14.07 5.06 -4.67
N ARG A 83 -13.32 5.44 -3.63
CA ARG A 83 -13.26 6.84 -3.14
C ARG A 83 -11.89 7.48 -3.32
N GLY A 84 -10.82 6.69 -3.39
CA GLY A 84 -9.45 7.18 -3.28
C GLY A 84 -9.01 7.46 -1.84
N TRP A 85 -9.80 7.05 -0.85
CA TRP A 85 -9.42 6.99 0.57
C TRP A 85 -10.21 5.90 1.29
N ILE A 86 -9.69 5.45 2.42
CA ILE A 86 -10.42 4.59 3.35
C ILE A 86 -11.13 5.51 4.35
N ALA A 87 -12.42 5.28 4.59
CA ALA A 87 -13.17 6.11 5.53
C ALA A 87 -12.81 5.75 6.98
N GLU A 88 -12.59 6.73 7.83
CA GLU A 88 -12.58 6.51 9.28
C GLU A 88 -13.99 6.20 9.79
N LYS A 89 -14.08 5.58 10.96
CA LYS A 89 -15.36 5.50 11.67
C LYS A 89 -15.53 6.77 12.51
N ASP A 90 -16.76 7.26 12.58
CA ASP A 90 -17.13 8.43 13.37
C ASP A 90 -17.20 8.07 14.86
N THR A 91 -16.03 7.92 15.50
CA THR A 91 -15.93 7.53 16.91
C THR A 91 -14.94 8.38 17.68
N VAL A 92 -15.38 8.87 18.83
CA VAL A 92 -14.52 9.48 19.85
C VAL A 92 -13.94 8.41 20.78
N ASN A 93 -12.76 8.66 21.36
CA ASN A 93 -12.06 7.75 22.28
C ASN A 93 -11.69 6.40 21.67
N VAL A 94 -10.93 6.44 20.56
CA VAL A 94 -10.38 5.24 19.92
C VAL A 94 -9.45 4.51 20.92
N PRO A 95 -9.60 3.19 21.15
CA PRO A 95 -8.93 2.51 22.27
C PRO A 95 -7.50 2.09 21.96
N THR A 96 -6.51 2.74 22.59
CA THR A 96 -5.04 2.66 22.31
C THR A 96 -4.38 1.28 22.42
N TRP A 97 -5.13 0.19 22.57
CA TRP A 97 -4.63 -1.17 22.79
C TRP A 97 -5.01 -2.19 21.70
N ASP A 98 -5.84 -1.85 20.71
CA ASP A 98 -6.15 -2.72 19.57
C ASP A 98 -6.21 -1.96 18.25
N GLU A 99 -5.78 -2.53 17.13
CA GLU A 99 -5.80 -1.82 15.83
C GLU A 99 -7.24 -1.47 15.41
N TYR A 100 -7.61 -0.19 15.50
CA TYR A 100 -8.82 0.30 14.83
C TYR A 100 -8.67 0.31 13.30
N LYS A 101 -9.46 1.12 12.59
CA LYS A 101 -9.45 1.10 11.11
C LYS A 101 -8.14 1.62 10.51
N GLY A 102 -7.45 2.56 11.16
CA GLY A 102 -6.18 3.12 10.71
C GLY A 102 -6.28 3.65 9.27
N ALA A 103 -7.34 4.39 8.97
CA ALA A 103 -7.74 4.67 7.61
C ALA A 103 -6.78 5.66 6.92
N VAL A 104 -6.31 6.66 7.67
CA VAL A 104 -5.35 7.67 7.20
C VAL A 104 -4.00 7.02 6.85
N THR A 105 -3.48 6.15 7.71
CA THR A 105 -2.19 5.45 7.47
C THR A 105 -2.29 4.49 6.29
N LYS A 106 -3.35 3.66 6.23
CA LYS A 106 -3.57 2.74 5.10
C LYS A 106 -3.74 3.48 3.77
N THR A 107 -4.46 4.61 3.75
CA THR A 107 -4.63 5.42 2.53
C THR A 107 -3.29 5.96 2.02
N GLN A 108 -2.43 6.47 2.91
CA GLN A 108 -1.11 6.97 2.53
C GLN A 108 -0.17 5.84 2.08
N GLU A 109 -0.15 4.74 2.82
CA GLU A 109 0.65 3.56 2.48
C GLU A 109 0.24 2.98 1.13
N TYR A 110 -1.06 2.84 0.85
CA TYR A 110 -1.54 2.33 -0.43
C TYR A 110 -1.24 3.27 -1.58
N ALA A 111 -1.25 4.59 -1.39
CA ALA A 111 -0.85 5.53 -2.43
C ALA A 111 0.64 5.36 -2.81
N TYR A 112 1.51 5.12 -1.82
CA TYR A 112 2.93 4.84 -2.08
C TYR A 112 3.16 3.46 -2.69
N ASP A 113 2.45 2.44 -2.21
CA ASP A 113 2.51 1.09 -2.76
C ASP A 113 1.96 1.05 -4.20
N ASP A 114 0.93 1.84 -4.53
CA ASP A 114 0.44 2.03 -5.91
C ASP A 114 1.52 2.63 -6.81
N TYR A 115 2.23 3.67 -6.34
CA TYR A 115 3.38 4.21 -7.07
C TYR A 115 4.42 3.11 -7.37
N ALA A 116 4.73 2.26 -6.39
CA ALA A 116 5.68 1.16 -6.56
C ALA A 116 5.20 0.11 -7.58
N VAL A 117 3.91 -0.26 -7.56
CA VAL A 117 3.32 -1.16 -8.56
C VAL A 117 3.35 -0.54 -9.96
N ALA A 118 3.08 0.76 -10.07
CA ALA A 118 3.13 1.48 -11.34
C ALA A 118 4.53 1.41 -11.97
N LEU A 119 5.58 1.53 -11.17
CA LEU A 119 6.96 1.43 -11.67
C LEU A 119 7.23 0.05 -12.28
N VAL A 120 6.76 -1.03 -11.66
CA VAL A 120 6.89 -2.39 -12.22
C VAL A 120 6.04 -2.55 -13.49
N ALA A 121 4.81 -2.03 -13.49
CA ALA A 121 3.93 -2.05 -14.66
C ALA A 121 4.61 -1.39 -15.87
N LYS A 122 5.30 -0.26 -15.64
CA LYS A 122 6.07 0.44 -16.67
C LYS A 122 7.22 -0.40 -17.23
N GLU A 123 8.00 -1.06 -16.38
CA GLU A 123 9.10 -1.95 -16.79
C GLU A 123 8.59 -3.12 -17.66
N LEU A 124 7.38 -3.59 -17.40
CA LEU A 124 6.75 -4.69 -18.14
C LEU A 124 5.88 -4.24 -19.34
N GLY A 125 5.79 -2.93 -19.60
CA GLY A 125 4.99 -2.39 -20.70
C GLY A 125 3.46 -2.46 -20.50
N ASP A 126 3.00 -2.66 -19.26
CA ASP A 126 1.58 -2.63 -18.91
C ASP A 126 1.09 -1.20 -18.71
N GLU A 127 0.89 -0.51 -19.83
CA GLU A 127 0.49 0.90 -19.87
C GLU A 127 -0.85 1.19 -19.18
N ALA A 128 -1.78 0.22 -19.18
CA ALA A 128 -3.09 0.39 -18.57
C ALA A 128 -2.96 0.46 -17.04
N ASN A 129 -2.30 -0.53 -16.44
CA ASN A 129 -2.09 -0.54 -14.99
C ASN A 129 -1.08 0.50 -14.54
N TYR A 130 -0.07 0.84 -15.36
CA TYR A 130 0.82 1.96 -15.06
C TYR A 130 0.02 3.26 -14.84
N LYS A 131 -0.88 3.61 -15.76
CA LYS A 131 -1.70 4.83 -15.66
C LYS A 131 -2.63 4.78 -14.45
N LEU A 132 -3.34 3.66 -14.25
CA LEU A 132 -4.24 3.48 -13.12
C LEU A 132 -3.53 3.62 -11.78
N MET A 133 -2.38 2.96 -11.61
CA MET A 133 -1.63 2.98 -10.37
C MET A 133 -0.97 4.35 -10.13
N MET A 134 -0.54 5.04 -11.20
CA MET A 134 0.00 6.39 -11.07
C MET A 134 -1.07 7.42 -10.72
N GLU A 135 -2.29 7.28 -11.25
CA GLU A 135 -3.45 8.07 -10.82
C GLU A 135 -3.71 7.86 -9.32
N ARG A 136 -3.88 6.59 -8.89
CA ARG A 136 -4.11 6.24 -7.48
C ARG A 136 -2.95 6.61 -6.56
N SER A 137 -1.72 6.71 -7.06
CA SER A 137 -0.61 7.21 -6.25
C SER A 137 -0.80 8.66 -5.77
N ASN A 138 -1.71 9.42 -6.38
CA ASN A 138 -2.08 10.76 -5.92
C ASN A 138 -3.10 10.74 -4.76
N ASN A 139 -3.60 9.57 -4.37
CA ASN A 139 -4.60 9.43 -3.30
C ASN A 139 -4.11 9.91 -1.94
N TYR A 140 -2.79 10.02 -1.69
CA TYR A 140 -2.31 10.66 -0.47
C TYR A 140 -2.85 12.10 -0.30
N LYS A 141 -3.21 12.78 -1.39
CA LYS A 141 -3.74 14.15 -1.37
C LYS A 141 -5.19 14.21 -0.86
N THR A 142 -5.96 13.12 -0.94
CA THR A 142 -7.39 13.12 -0.67
C THR A 142 -7.72 13.40 0.80
N LEU A 143 -6.77 13.08 1.69
CA LEU A 143 -6.89 13.24 3.14
C LEU A 143 -6.06 14.41 3.70
N PHE A 144 -5.36 15.18 2.86
CA PHE A 144 -4.68 16.39 3.34
C PHE A 144 -5.70 17.49 3.60
N ASP A 145 -5.82 17.94 4.84
CA ASP A 145 -6.71 19.03 5.26
C ASP A 145 -5.89 20.33 5.42
N PRO A 146 -5.99 21.28 4.47
CA PRO A 146 -5.21 22.53 4.54
C PRO A 146 -5.57 23.41 5.74
N SER A 147 -6.74 23.23 6.36
CA SER A 147 -7.15 24.03 7.51
C SER A 147 -6.39 23.66 8.79
N THR A 148 -5.96 22.39 8.89
CA THR A 148 -5.15 21.89 10.00
C THR A 148 -3.67 21.78 9.62
N GLY A 149 -3.36 21.64 8.32
CA GLY A 149 -2.01 21.37 7.83
C GLY A 149 -1.57 19.91 7.98
N PHE A 150 -2.49 19.01 8.30
CA PHE A 150 -2.24 17.59 8.53
C PHE A 150 -3.08 16.71 7.60
N TRP A 151 -2.69 15.43 7.52
CA TRP A 151 -3.58 14.40 7.02
C TRP A 151 -4.62 14.07 8.07
N ARG A 152 -5.89 14.24 7.73
CA ARG A 152 -7.04 14.08 8.63
C ARG A 152 -7.99 13.02 8.08
N GLY A 153 -8.59 12.22 8.97
CA GLY A 153 -9.57 11.21 8.57
C GLY A 153 -10.83 11.86 7.99
N LYS A 154 -11.39 11.24 6.95
CA LYS A 154 -12.75 11.50 6.47
C LYS A 154 -13.64 10.32 6.84
N ILE A 155 -14.88 10.57 7.22
CA ILE A 155 -15.88 9.52 7.39
C ILE A 155 -16.51 9.15 6.04
N ASP A 156 -17.48 8.23 6.05
CA ASP A 156 -18.06 7.62 4.85
C ASP A 156 -18.69 8.64 3.89
N ASP A 157 -19.30 9.71 4.43
CA ASP A 157 -19.91 10.79 3.64
C ASP A 157 -18.90 11.82 3.08
N GLY A 158 -17.61 11.66 3.38
CA GLY A 158 -16.53 12.54 2.94
C GLY A 158 -16.27 13.75 3.84
N SER A 159 -17.05 13.96 4.89
CA SER A 159 -16.77 15.00 5.90
C SER A 159 -15.56 14.62 6.76
N TRP A 160 -14.85 15.62 7.25
CA TRP A 160 -13.68 15.44 8.11
C TRP A 160 -14.09 15.07 9.54
N ILE A 161 -13.28 14.24 10.21
CA ILE A 161 -13.40 13.96 11.66
C ILE A 161 -13.32 15.27 12.45
N GLN A 162 -14.40 15.70 13.09
CA GLN A 162 -14.50 17.06 13.67
C GLN A 162 -13.54 17.32 14.82
N ASP A 163 -13.44 16.40 15.77
CA ASP A 163 -12.58 16.53 16.97
C ASP A 163 -11.14 16.06 16.68
N PHE A 164 -10.47 16.71 15.73
CA PHE A 164 -9.11 16.38 15.31
C PHE A 164 -8.04 17.06 16.20
N ASP A 165 -7.15 16.24 16.76
CA ASP A 165 -5.99 16.63 17.55
C ASP A 165 -4.74 15.93 17.00
N PRO A 166 -3.82 16.64 16.32
CA PRO A 166 -2.63 16.04 15.72
C PRO A 166 -1.63 15.49 16.75
N TYR A 167 -1.82 15.79 18.05
CA TYR A 167 -1.01 15.25 19.15
C TYR A 167 -1.65 14.02 19.79
N TYR A 168 -2.91 13.73 19.47
CA TYR A 168 -3.56 12.53 19.93
C TYR A 168 -3.22 11.37 18.99
N PRO A 169 -2.67 10.26 19.50
CA PRO A 169 -2.49 9.07 18.69
C PRO A 169 -3.87 8.49 18.39
N TYR A 170 -4.43 8.80 17.22
CA TYR A 170 -5.54 8.04 16.64
C TYR A 170 -5.05 6.67 16.12
N TYR A 171 -4.25 6.01 16.94
CA TYR A 171 -3.61 4.72 16.70
C TYR A 171 -3.97 3.78 17.81
N GLN A 172 -4.45 2.61 17.36
CA GLN A 172 -5.07 1.59 18.17
C GLN A 172 -6.34 2.12 18.83
#